data_AF-A0A452CBF5-F1
#
_entry.id   AF-A0A452CBF5-F1
#
_cell.length_a   1.000
_cell.length_b   1.000
_cell.length_c   1.000
_cell.angle_alpha   90.00
_cell.angle_beta   90.00
_cell.angle_gamma   90.00
#
_symmetry.space_group_name_H-M   'P 1'
#
loop_
_entity.id
_entity.type
_entity.pdbx_description
1 polymer ?
#
loop_
_entity_poly.entity_id
_entity_poly.type
_entity_poly.pdbx_seq_one_letter_code
_entity_poly.pdbx_strand_id
1 'polypeptide(L)'
;MNKHGICVVDDFLGKETGQQIGDEVRALHDTGKFTDGQLVSQKSDSSKDIRGDKITWIEGKEPGCETIGLLMSSMDDLIRHCNGKLGNYKINGRTKAMVACYPGNGTGYVRHVDNPNGDGRCVTCIYYLNKDWDAKVSGGILRIFPEGKAQFADIEPRFDRLLFFWSDRRNPHEVQPAYATR
;
A
#
# COMPACT_ATOMS: atom_id res chain seq x y z
N MET A 1 11.43 4.96 -10.79
CA MET A 1 11.67 3.49 -10.70
C MET A 1 13.11 3.07 -11.04
N ASN A 2 13.61 3.17 -12.28
CA ASN A 2 14.94 2.60 -12.65
C ASN A 2 16.14 3.15 -11.84
N LYS A 3 16.16 4.46 -11.52
CA LYS A 3 17.26 5.07 -10.78
C LYS A 3 17.21 4.80 -9.27
N HIS A 4 16.03 4.86 -8.67
CA HIS A 4 15.89 4.90 -7.21
C HIS A 4 15.20 3.68 -6.59
N GLY A 5 14.48 2.88 -7.38
CA GLY A 5 13.68 1.76 -6.91
C GLY A 5 12.40 2.10 -6.14
N ILE A 6 12.16 3.40 -5.93
CA ILE A 6 11.01 4.00 -5.24
C ILE A 6 10.55 5.22 -6.08
N CYS A 7 9.24 5.49 -6.13
CA CYS A 7 8.66 6.62 -6.82
C CYS A 7 7.39 7.10 -6.09
N VAL A 8 7.31 8.38 -5.76
CA VAL A 8 6.13 9.01 -5.14
C VAL A 8 5.49 9.94 -6.16
N VAL A 9 4.17 9.93 -6.23
CA VAL A 9 3.34 10.87 -6.99
C VAL A 9 2.28 11.41 -6.04
N ASP A 10 2.42 12.68 -5.65
CA ASP A 10 1.41 13.39 -4.87
C ASP A 10 0.32 13.95 -5.80
N ASP A 11 -0.86 14.20 -5.24
CA ASP A 11 -2.03 14.77 -5.93
C ASP A 11 -2.45 13.95 -7.18
N PHE A 12 -2.49 12.62 -7.04
CA PHE A 12 -2.64 11.71 -8.17
C PHE A 12 -4.00 11.78 -8.88
N LEU A 13 -5.11 11.75 -8.14
CA LEU A 13 -6.48 11.77 -8.69
C LEU A 13 -7.23 13.06 -8.34
N GLY A 14 -6.68 13.88 -7.46
CA GLY A 14 -7.29 15.10 -6.98
C GLY A 14 -8.24 14.87 -5.81
N LYS A 15 -8.56 15.99 -5.16
CA LYS A 15 -9.32 16.04 -3.91
C LYS A 15 -10.70 15.40 -3.97
N GLU A 16 -11.44 15.57 -5.07
CA GLU A 16 -12.81 15.02 -5.19
C GLU A 16 -12.78 13.48 -5.25
N THR A 17 -12.03 12.93 -6.19
CA THR A 17 -11.92 11.47 -6.37
C THR A 17 -11.28 10.80 -5.16
N GLY A 18 -10.21 11.37 -4.60
CA GLY A 18 -9.59 10.83 -3.38
C GLY A 18 -10.56 10.78 -2.19
N GLN A 19 -11.49 11.73 -2.10
CA GLN A 19 -12.51 11.74 -1.06
C GLN A 19 -13.53 10.62 -1.23
N GLN A 20 -14.03 10.44 -2.46
CA GLN A 20 -14.96 9.37 -2.80
C GLN A 20 -14.36 7.99 -2.53
N ILE A 21 -13.08 7.78 -2.87
CA ILE A 21 -12.36 6.53 -2.51
C ILE A 21 -12.33 6.36 -0.99
N GLY A 22 -12.03 7.43 -0.25
CA GLY A 22 -12.06 7.39 1.20
C GLY A 22 -13.43 7.05 1.79
N ASP A 23 -14.52 7.54 1.19
CA ASP A 23 -15.89 7.25 1.60
C ASP A 23 -16.24 5.77 1.37
N GLU A 24 -15.89 5.20 0.22
CA GLU A 24 -16.06 3.77 -0.08
C GLU A 24 -15.26 2.89 0.90
N VAL A 25 -14.01 3.25 1.18
CA VAL A 25 -13.18 2.53 2.16
C VAL A 25 -13.77 2.58 3.57
N ARG A 26 -14.26 3.74 4.01
CA ARG A 26 -14.96 3.88 5.30
C ARG A 26 -16.23 3.05 5.35
N ALA A 27 -17.03 3.05 4.28
CA ALA A 27 -18.24 2.24 4.20
C ALA A 27 -17.94 0.73 4.29
N LEU A 28 -16.88 0.26 3.63
CA LEU A 28 -16.40 -1.13 3.74
C LEU A 28 -15.98 -1.46 5.18
N HIS A 29 -15.33 -0.52 5.86
CA HIS A 29 -14.89 -0.70 7.25
C HIS A 29 -16.09 -0.76 8.21
N ASP A 30 -17.02 0.18 8.11
CA ASP A 30 -18.18 0.31 9.00
C ASP A 30 -19.18 -0.85 8.82
N THR A 31 -19.20 -1.48 7.64
CA THR A 31 -20.01 -2.69 7.36
C THR A 31 -19.32 -4.00 7.77
N GLY A 32 -18.15 -3.93 8.43
CA GLY A 32 -17.45 -5.09 8.97
C GLY A 32 -16.86 -6.03 7.92
N LYS A 33 -16.55 -5.52 6.71
CA LYS A 33 -15.99 -6.33 5.61
C LYS A 33 -14.51 -6.67 5.76
N PHE A 34 -13.83 -6.05 6.72
CA PHE A 34 -12.41 -6.22 6.96
C PHE A 34 -12.12 -7.43 7.86
N THR A 35 -11.04 -8.15 7.57
CA THR A 35 -10.52 -9.27 8.36
C THR A 35 -9.10 -8.98 8.83
N ASP A 36 -8.62 -9.66 9.89
CA ASP A 36 -7.24 -9.47 10.36
C ASP A 36 -6.24 -9.84 9.26
N GLY A 37 -5.21 -8.99 9.06
CA GLY A 37 -4.18 -9.19 8.04
C GLY A 37 -3.47 -10.54 8.20
N GLN A 38 -3.34 -11.29 7.10
CA GLN A 38 -2.71 -12.61 7.08
C GLN A 38 -1.28 -12.57 6.52
N LEU A 39 -0.51 -13.62 6.85
CA LEU A 39 0.86 -13.85 6.37
C LEU A 39 0.90 -15.01 5.38
N VAL A 40 1.83 -14.97 4.44
CA VAL A 40 2.03 -16.02 3.41
C VAL A 40 2.45 -17.36 4.03
N SER A 41 3.08 -17.35 5.22
CA SER A 41 3.42 -18.55 5.98
C SER A 41 3.07 -18.34 7.45
N GLN A 42 1.92 -18.86 7.88
CA GLN A 42 1.55 -18.89 9.30
C GLN A 42 2.42 -19.92 10.03
N LYS A 43 3.55 -19.46 10.59
CA LYS A 43 4.40 -20.25 11.50
C LYS A 43 4.23 -19.86 12.98
N SER A 44 3.48 -18.80 13.27
CA SER A 44 3.15 -18.35 14.63
C SER A 44 1.64 -18.32 14.84
N ASP A 45 1.19 -18.60 16.06
CA ASP A 45 -0.22 -18.59 16.46
C ASP A 45 -0.85 -17.19 16.52
N SER A 46 -0.04 -16.14 16.28
CA SER A 46 -0.43 -14.73 16.38
C SER A 46 0.08 -13.95 15.16
N SER A 47 -0.81 -13.68 14.19
CA SER A 47 -0.52 -12.78 13.04
C SER A 47 -0.32 -11.33 13.50
N LYS A 48 -0.91 -10.98 14.66
CA LYS A 48 -0.95 -9.61 15.21
C LYS A 48 0.41 -9.08 15.66
N ASP A 49 1.34 -9.98 16.01
CA ASP A 49 2.71 -9.59 16.37
C ASP A 49 3.54 -9.13 15.16
N ILE A 50 3.10 -9.48 13.95
CA ILE A 50 3.80 -9.18 12.70
C ILE A 50 3.11 -8.03 11.96
N ARG A 51 1.78 -8.04 11.90
CA ARG A 51 0.98 -6.95 11.32
C ARG A 51 -0.32 -6.75 12.10
N GLY A 52 -0.61 -5.49 12.44
CA GLY A 52 -1.79 -5.10 13.23
C GLY A 52 -2.94 -4.52 12.42
N ASP A 53 -2.89 -4.62 11.10
CA ASP A 53 -3.92 -4.09 10.21
C ASP A 53 -5.05 -5.07 9.96
N LYS A 54 -6.19 -4.52 9.55
CA LYS A 54 -7.30 -5.26 8.97
C LYS A 54 -7.32 -5.02 7.47
N ILE A 55 -7.71 -6.02 6.68
CA ILE A 55 -7.73 -5.93 5.22
C ILE A 55 -9.04 -6.43 4.61
N THR A 56 -9.33 -5.99 3.40
CA THR A 56 -10.28 -6.64 2.49
C THR A 56 -9.75 -6.62 1.07
N TRP A 57 -10.18 -7.56 0.24
CA TRP A 57 -9.77 -7.68 -1.16
C TRP A 57 -10.89 -7.22 -2.08
N ILE A 58 -10.62 -6.21 -2.90
CA ILE A 58 -11.58 -5.58 -3.80
C ILE A 58 -11.18 -5.81 -5.26
N GLU A 59 -12.11 -6.29 -6.07
CA GLU A 59 -11.96 -6.45 -7.51
C GLU A 59 -12.13 -5.12 -8.26
N GLY A 60 -12.90 -4.19 -7.69
CA GLY A 60 -13.23 -2.89 -8.27
C GLY A 60 -14.50 -2.90 -9.09
N LYS A 61 -15.36 -3.91 -8.88
CA LYS A 61 -16.66 -4.09 -9.55
C LYS A 61 -17.80 -4.36 -8.57
N GLU A 62 -17.48 -4.53 -7.29
CA GLU A 62 -18.43 -4.68 -6.22
C GLU A 62 -19.28 -3.40 -6.09
N PRO A 63 -20.57 -3.50 -5.74
CA PRO A 63 -21.40 -2.33 -5.49
C PRO A 63 -20.83 -1.46 -4.37
N GLY A 64 -20.71 -0.15 -4.60
CA GLY A 64 -20.11 0.79 -3.64
C GLY A 64 -18.58 0.76 -3.61
N CYS A 65 -17.93 0.21 -4.64
CA CYS A 65 -16.48 0.19 -4.84
C CYS A 65 -16.08 0.74 -6.22
N GLU A 66 -16.96 1.53 -6.86
CA GLU A 66 -16.78 2.02 -8.22
C GLU A 66 -15.58 2.98 -8.32
N THR A 67 -15.37 3.84 -7.32
CA THR A 67 -14.25 4.78 -7.29
C THR A 67 -12.93 4.10 -6.95
N ILE A 68 -12.95 3.05 -6.11
CA ILE A 68 -11.81 2.14 -5.95
C ILE A 68 -11.48 1.47 -7.30
N GLY A 69 -12.49 1.04 -8.07
CA GLY A 69 -12.32 0.50 -9.42
C GLY A 69 -11.70 1.50 -10.41
N LEU A 70 -12.08 2.77 -10.32
CA LEU A 70 -11.46 3.86 -11.07
C LEU A 70 -9.97 4.00 -10.72
N LEU A 71 -9.62 4.07 -9.43
CA LEU A 71 -8.23 4.12 -8.96
C LEU A 71 -7.40 2.97 -9.52
N MET A 72 -7.92 1.75 -9.44
CA MET A 72 -7.26 0.56 -9.96
C MET A 72 -7.02 0.66 -11.48
N SER A 73 -7.99 1.19 -12.23
CA SER A 73 -7.86 1.41 -13.67
C SER A 73 -6.80 2.47 -13.99
N SER A 74 -6.74 3.56 -13.22
CA SER A 74 -5.72 4.59 -13.39
C SER A 74 -4.30 4.08 -13.08
N MET A 75 -4.15 3.21 -12.07
CA MET A 75 -2.88 2.52 -11.81
C MET A 75 -2.50 1.58 -12.97
N ASP A 76 -3.46 0.82 -13.50
CA ASP A 76 -3.24 -0.08 -14.64
C ASP A 76 -2.81 0.69 -15.89
N ASP A 77 -3.41 1.86 -16.13
CA ASP A 77 -3.05 2.74 -17.24
C ASP A 77 -1.61 3.25 -17.10
N LEU A 78 -1.19 3.70 -15.92
CA LEU A 78 0.21 4.11 -15.68
C LEU A 78 1.18 2.97 -15.94
N ILE A 79 0.90 1.78 -15.41
CA ILE A 79 1.75 0.60 -15.61
C ILE A 79 1.81 0.20 -17.09
N ARG A 80 0.70 0.29 -17.82
CA ARG A 80 0.66 0.01 -19.27
C ARG A 80 1.60 0.94 -20.05
N HIS A 81 1.62 2.24 -19.73
CA HIS A 81 2.53 3.21 -20.35
C HIS A 81 4.01 2.99 -19.96
N CYS A 82 4.25 2.34 -18.82
CA CYS A 82 5.58 2.00 -18.32
C CYS A 82 6.07 0.60 -18.74
N ASN A 83 5.20 -0.24 -19.31
CA ASN A 83 5.53 -1.63 -19.59
C ASN A 83 6.71 -1.73 -20.56
N GLY A 84 7.66 -2.63 -20.28
CA GLY A 84 8.93 -2.74 -21.01
C GLY A 84 9.97 -1.65 -20.71
N LYS A 85 9.65 -0.67 -19.85
CA LYS A 85 10.60 0.38 -19.38
C LYS A 85 10.95 0.26 -17.90
N LEU A 86 10.30 -0.67 -17.18
CA LEU A 86 10.51 -0.95 -15.75
C LEU A 86 11.52 -2.10 -15.59
N GLY A 87 12.82 -1.77 -15.69
CA GLY A 87 13.87 -2.78 -15.75
C GLY A 87 13.65 -3.75 -16.92
N ASN A 88 13.80 -5.05 -16.66
CA ASN A 88 13.57 -6.12 -17.64
C ASN A 88 12.20 -6.80 -17.48
N TYR A 89 11.28 -6.22 -16.69
CA TYR A 89 9.98 -6.83 -16.45
C TYR A 89 9.01 -6.61 -17.61
N LYS A 90 8.23 -7.65 -17.90
CA LYS A 90 7.02 -7.60 -18.75
C LYS A 90 5.82 -7.82 -17.85
N ILE A 91 5.14 -6.74 -17.48
CA ILE A 91 4.00 -6.80 -16.57
C ILE A 91 2.76 -7.16 -17.39
N ASN A 92 2.08 -8.25 -17.01
CA ASN A 92 0.92 -8.80 -17.72
C ASN A 92 -0.30 -9.01 -16.81
N GLY A 93 -0.21 -8.63 -15.54
CA GLY A 93 -1.30 -8.77 -14.57
C GLY A 93 -0.94 -8.17 -13.22
N ARG A 94 -1.94 -8.12 -12.33
CA ARG A 94 -1.82 -7.69 -10.94
C ARG A 94 -2.79 -8.47 -10.06
N THR A 95 -2.65 -8.34 -8.74
CA THR A 95 -3.63 -8.84 -7.78
C THR A 95 -4.89 -7.97 -7.78
N LYS A 96 -5.92 -8.43 -7.06
CA LYS A 96 -6.99 -7.55 -6.55
C LYS A 96 -6.39 -6.46 -5.65
N ALA A 97 -7.14 -5.38 -5.41
CA ALA A 97 -6.71 -4.34 -4.48
C ALA A 97 -6.86 -4.85 -3.04
N MET A 98 -5.78 -4.75 -2.25
CA MET A 98 -5.83 -5.00 -0.80
C MET A 98 -6.08 -3.66 -0.11
N VAL A 99 -7.32 -3.40 0.31
CA VAL A 99 -7.63 -2.24 1.14
C VAL A 99 -7.23 -2.59 2.57
N ALA A 100 -6.38 -1.78 3.19
CA ALA A 100 -5.86 -2.00 4.53
C ALA A 100 -6.22 -0.84 5.46
N CYS A 101 -6.51 -1.16 6.72
CA CYS A 101 -6.79 -0.21 7.79
C CYS A 101 -5.95 -0.58 9.01
N TYR A 102 -5.06 0.32 9.42
CA TYR A 102 -4.36 0.24 10.69
C TYR A 102 -5.19 1.04 11.70
N PRO A 103 -5.81 0.40 12.71
CA PRO A 103 -6.81 1.05 13.57
C PRO A 103 -6.21 1.99 14.63
N GLY A 104 -4.97 2.44 14.46
CA GLY A 104 -4.23 3.19 15.48
C GLY A 104 -3.69 2.29 16.60
N ASN A 105 -3.68 2.79 17.84
CA ASN A 105 -3.23 2.05 19.05
C ASN A 105 -1.81 1.46 18.96
N GLY A 106 -0.92 2.07 18.19
CA GLY A 106 0.45 1.60 17.98
C GLY A 106 0.55 0.39 17.06
N THR A 107 -0.52 0.02 16.35
CA THR A 107 -0.47 -1.02 15.32
C THR A 107 0.46 -0.61 14.17
N GLY A 108 1.19 -1.57 13.63
CA GLY A 108 2.13 -1.36 12.53
C GLY A 108 2.36 -2.66 11.77
N TYR A 109 3.40 -2.67 10.95
CA TYR A 109 3.85 -3.87 10.24
C TYR A 109 5.37 -3.94 10.37
N VAL A 110 5.86 -5.00 11.02
CA VAL A 110 7.29 -5.25 11.16
C VAL A 110 8.01 -5.26 9.81
N ARG A 111 9.31 -5.01 9.86
CA ARG A 111 10.16 -4.99 8.67
C ARG A 111 10.06 -6.31 7.88
N HIS A 112 9.73 -6.19 6.61
CA HIS A 112 9.56 -7.33 5.70
C HIS A 112 9.95 -6.98 4.26
N VAL A 113 9.91 -7.98 3.39
CA VAL A 113 10.02 -7.85 1.95
C VAL A 113 8.73 -8.40 1.38
N ASP A 114 8.10 -7.69 0.44
CA ASP A 114 6.83 -8.14 -0.15
C ASP A 114 7.01 -9.49 -0.84
N ASN A 115 7.98 -9.60 -1.74
CA ASN A 115 8.28 -10.80 -2.50
C ASN A 115 9.70 -11.33 -2.21
N PRO A 116 9.91 -12.04 -1.09
CA PRO A 116 11.24 -12.54 -0.72
C PRO A 116 11.68 -13.76 -1.54
N ASN A 117 10.73 -14.52 -2.10
CA ASN A 117 10.97 -15.87 -2.64
C ASN A 117 10.55 -16.02 -4.12
N GLY A 118 10.25 -14.92 -4.82
CA GLY A 118 9.97 -14.95 -6.26
C GLY A 118 8.56 -15.42 -6.63
N ASP A 119 7.52 -14.99 -5.92
CA ASP A 119 6.10 -15.30 -6.21
C ASP A 119 5.52 -14.59 -7.45
N GLY A 120 6.36 -13.91 -8.23
CA GLY A 120 5.98 -13.17 -9.44
C GLY A 120 5.69 -11.68 -9.23
N ARG A 121 5.46 -11.19 -8.00
CA ARG A 121 5.25 -9.75 -7.76
C ARG A 121 6.55 -8.97 -7.98
N CYS A 122 6.50 -7.95 -8.84
CA CYS A 122 7.69 -7.16 -9.19
C CYS A 122 7.59 -5.70 -8.73
N VAL A 123 6.40 -5.10 -8.75
CA VAL A 123 6.15 -3.72 -8.32
C VAL A 123 5.01 -3.70 -7.31
N THR A 124 5.25 -3.06 -6.18
CA THR A 124 4.22 -2.74 -5.19
C THR A 124 3.71 -1.33 -5.49
N CYS A 125 2.40 -1.18 -5.54
CA CYS A 125 1.70 0.09 -5.78
C CYS A 125 0.76 0.35 -4.60
N ILE A 126 0.90 1.49 -3.93
CA ILE A 126 0.11 1.88 -2.76
C ILE A 126 -0.48 3.26 -2.99
N TYR A 127 -1.76 3.44 -2.66
CA TYR A 127 -2.43 4.74 -2.65
C TYR A 127 -2.93 5.06 -1.25
N TYR A 128 -2.66 6.26 -0.76
CA TYR A 128 -2.95 6.68 0.61
C TYR A 128 -4.15 7.64 0.68
N LEU A 129 -4.93 7.53 1.77
CA LEU A 129 -6.23 8.19 1.92
C LEU A 129 -6.32 9.11 3.16
N ASN A 130 -5.22 9.33 3.86
CA ASN A 130 -5.23 10.00 5.17
C ASN A 130 -5.10 11.51 5.03
N LYS A 131 -6.24 12.21 5.12
CA LYS A 131 -6.28 13.68 5.09
C LYS A 131 -5.57 14.26 6.30
N ASP A 132 -4.82 15.34 6.05
CA ASP A 132 -4.16 16.14 7.07
C ASP A 132 -3.31 15.30 8.06
N TRP A 133 -2.72 14.20 7.57
CA TRP A 133 -1.91 13.30 8.39
C TRP A 133 -0.64 14.00 8.87
N ASP A 134 -0.46 14.08 10.20
CA ASP A 134 0.77 14.52 10.83
C ASP A 134 1.51 13.32 11.42
N ALA A 135 2.58 12.87 10.75
CA ALA A 135 3.36 11.74 11.19
C ALA A 135 4.12 11.97 12.51
N LYS A 136 4.33 13.23 12.94
CA LYS A 136 4.97 13.54 14.23
C LYS A 136 4.06 13.22 15.41
N VAL A 137 2.74 13.27 15.20
CA VAL A 137 1.73 12.97 16.22
C VAL A 137 1.18 11.57 16.03
N SER A 138 0.78 11.23 14.80
CA SER A 138 0.05 9.99 14.48
C SER A 138 0.96 8.83 14.06
N GLY A 139 2.27 9.05 13.86
CA GLY A 139 3.20 8.02 13.42
C GLY A 139 2.86 7.49 12.01
N GLY A 140 2.84 6.16 11.86
CA GLY A 140 2.34 5.49 10.64
C GLY A 140 3.20 5.67 9.38
N ILE A 141 4.45 6.12 9.53
CA ILE A 141 5.41 6.28 8.43
C ILE A 141 5.71 4.92 7.81
N LEU A 142 5.67 4.83 6.48
CA LEU A 142 6.29 3.73 5.76
C LEU A 142 7.78 4.03 5.62
N ARG A 143 8.63 3.24 6.28
CA ARG A 143 10.09 3.35 6.15
C ARG A 143 10.60 2.25 5.22
N ILE A 144 11.23 2.65 4.13
CA ILE A 144 11.84 1.74 3.15
C ILE A 144 13.36 1.81 3.31
N PHE A 145 14.03 0.66 3.26
CA PHE A 145 15.48 0.51 3.40
C PHE A 145 16.08 0.00 2.07
N PRO A 146 16.30 0.86 1.06
CA PRO A 146 16.79 0.39 -0.23
C PRO A 146 18.13 -0.31 -0.11
N GLU A 147 18.24 -1.51 -0.68
CA GLU A 147 19.48 -2.29 -0.67
C GLU A 147 20.64 -1.50 -1.29
N GLY A 148 21.83 -1.61 -0.68
CA GLY A 148 23.03 -0.91 -1.14
C GLY A 148 23.05 0.60 -0.89
N LYS A 149 22.09 1.14 -0.12
CA LYS A 149 22.10 2.54 0.33
C LYS A 149 22.30 2.62 1.84
N ALA A 150 23.08 3.62 2.27
CA ALA A 150 23.31 3.90 3.69
C ALA A 150 22.11 4.59 4.38
N GLN A 151 21.12 5.03 3.61
CA GLN A 151 19.97 5.80 4.09
C GLN A 151 18.65 5.07 3.78
N PHE A 152 17.68 5.25 4.65
CA PHE A 152 16.29 4.85 4.44
C PHE A 152 15.48 5.99 3.82
N ALA A 153 14.32 5.67 3.26
CA ALA A 153 13.32 6.63 2.78
C ALA A 153 12.08 6.54 3.66
N ASP A 154 11.73 7.66 4.30
CA ASP A 154 10.49 7.79 5.08
C ASP A 154 9.40 8.39 4.20
N ILE A 155 8.28 7.66 4.07
CA ILE A 155 7.12 8.05 3.27
C ILE A 155 5.93 8.20 4.20
N GLU A 156 5.48 9.45 4.39
CA GLU A 156 4.24 9.74 5.08
C GLU A 156 3.03 9.26 4.26
N PRO A 157 1.99 8.67 4.90
CA PRO A 157 0.82 8.12 4.24
C PRO A 157 -0.21 9.21 3.89
N ARG A 158 0.25 10.27 3.21
CA ARG A 158 -0.52 11.49 2.91
C ARG A 158 -1.68 11.20 1.96
N PHE A 159 -2.80 11.89 2.15
CA PHE A 159 -3.93 11.84 1.23
C PHE A 159 -3.52 12.09 -0.24
N ASP A 160 -4.12 11.31 -1.14
CA ASP A 160 -3.93 11.39 -2.60
C ASP A 160 -2.50 11.15 -3.10
N ARG A 161 -1.68 10.49 -2.25
CA ARG A 161 -0.34 10.03 -2.60
C ARG A 161 -0.40 8.63 -3.19
N LEU A 162 0.18 8.49 -4.38
CA LEU A 162 0.51 7.22 -5.01
C LEU A 162 2.00 6.91 -4.82
N LEU A 163 2.31 5.67 -4.48
CA LEU A 163 3.67 5.17 -4.23
C LEU A 163 3.92 3.90 -5.05
N PHE A 164 5.06 3.85 -5.72
CA PHE A 164 5.59 2.65 -6.34
C PHE A 164 6.96 2.30 -5.74
N PHE A 165 7.20 1.00 -5.52
CA PHE A 165 8.55 0.48 -5.24
C PHE A 165 8.68 -0.97 -5.72
N TRP A 166 9.91 -1.45 -5.93
CA TRP A 166 10.14 -2.85 -6.29
C TRP A 166 9.78 -3.78 -5.12
N SER A 167 9.00 -4.83 -5.40
CA SER A 167 8.48 -5.74 -4.36
C SER A 167 9.52 -6.71 -3.80
N ASP A 168 10.64 -6.92 -4.49
CA ASP A 168 11.64 -7.89 -4.07
C ASP A 168 12.60 -7.33 -3.00
N ARG A 169 13.66 -8.10 -2.73
CA ARG A 169 14.66 -7.83 -1.69
C ARG A 169 15.41 -6.49 -1.82
N ARG A 170 15.22 -5.76 -2.93
CA ARG A 170 15.74 -4.40 -3.08
C ARG A 170 15.12 -3.40 -2.11
N ASN A 171 13.89 -3.63 -1.63
CA ASN A 171 13.16 -2.70 -0.76
C ASN A 171 12.54 -3.38 0.48
N PRO A 172 13.34 -3.88 1.44
CA PRO A 172 12.84 -4.16 2.77
C PRO A 172 12.18 -2.92 3.35
N HIS A 173 11.03 -3.04 3.98
CA HIS A 173 10.28 -1.90 4.51
C HIS A 173 9.43 -2.30 5.71
N GLU A 174 9.04 -1.29 6.51
CA GLU A 174 8.21 -1.44 7.70
C GLU A 174 7.18 -0.31 7.77
N VAL A 175 6.03 -0.58 8.36
CA VAL A 175 5.07 0.45 8.75
C VAL A 175 5.26 0.71 10.24
N GLN A 176 5.76 1.90 10.56
CA GLN A 176 5.92 2.33 11.95
C GLN A 176 4.57 2.37 12.67
N PRO A 177 4.56 2.25 14.02
CA PRO A 177 3.35 2.34 14.81
C PRO A 177 2.48 3.55 14.42
N ALA A 178 1.21 3.29 14.11
CA ALA A 178 0.20 4.31 13.88
C ALA A 178 -0.63 4.52 15.14
N TYR A 179 -0.87 5.78 15.51
CA TYR A 179 -1.66 6.17 16.69
C TYR A 179 -3.00 6.81 16.32
N ALA A 180 -3.31 6.89 15.03
CA ALA A 180 -4.62 7.21 14.47
C ALA A 180 -4.98 6.18 13.39
N THR A 181 -6.26 6.12 13.01
CA THR A 181 -6.72 5.25 11.92
C THR A 181 -6.02 5.64 10.61
N ARG A 182 -5.33 4.69 9.97
CA ARG A 182 -4.51 4.87 8.76
C ARG A 182 -4.87 3.89 7.65
#